data_AF-A0A351AVS0-F1
#
_entry.id   AF-A0A351AVS0-F1
#
_cell.length_a   1.000
_cell.length_b   1.000
_cell.length_c   1.000
_cell.angle_alpha   90.00
_cell.angle_beta   90.00
_cell.angle_gamma   90.00
#
_symmetry.space_group_name_H-M   'P 1'
#
loop_
_entity.id
_entity.type
_entity.pdbx_description
1 polymer ?
#
loop_
_entity_poly.entity_id
_entity_poly.type
_entity_poly.pdbx_seq_one_letter_code
_entity_poly.pdbx_strand_id
1 'polypeptide(L)'
;HEYWLNKMSADGVVVSRVRCDKALHNLAYDPTNGLMYCIYVDNTGNGLSFGTVNLETGTVTFISRLESDYYSIAVDNNGTMYSVELRTGTLYRIDKGTGVGTRIGSTGLAYQAISSMAVDRSTNTLYFADIRIASDNSVLTGVYEINPETAAAEQVFDPSAEVTSMFIVSYPAGSAEQGDVNGDGIVNIEDALLVMRYAMQLIDGDELDLSTADMNDDGRVEIVDALVILRSAMTL
;
A
#
# COMPACT_ATOMS: atom_id res chain seq x y z
N HIS A 1 -5.30 -11.73 25.57
CA HIS A 1 -4.28 -11.05 24.76
C HIS A 1 -4.80 -9.65 24.40
N GLU A 2 -3.92 -8.67 24.30
CA GLU A 2 -4.26 -7.31 23.86
C GLU A 2 -3.77 -7.10 22.42
N TYR A 3 -4.61 -6.49 21.57
CA TYR A 3 -4.31 -6.24 20.17
C TYR A 3 -4.27 -4.73 19.93
N TRP A 4 -3.42 -4.27 19.02
CA TRP A 4 -3.18 -2.84 18.80
C TRP A 4 -3.09 -2.54 17.30
N LEU A 5 -3.73 -1.45 16.89
CA LEU A 5 -3.52 -0.78 15.61
C LEU A 5 -2.45 0.29 15.81
N ASN A 6 -1.37 0.22 15.05
CA ASN A 6 -0.33 1.24 15.06
C ASN A 6 -0.57 2.22 13.90
N LYS A 7 -0.67 3.51 14.21
CA LYS A 7 -0.52 4.55 13.19
C LYS A 7 0.97 4.81 13.00
N MET A 8 1.45 4.60 11.79
CA MET A 8 2.85 4.84 11.41
C MET A 8 2.97 6.20 10.71
N SER A 9 4.07 6.90 10.90
CA SER A 9 4.51 8.00 10.04
C SER A 9 5.17 7.45 8.78
N ALA A 10 5.41 8.32 7.79
CA ALA A 10 6.03 7.93 6.51
C ALA A 10 7.45 7.37 6.68
N ASP A 11 8.21 7.84 7.68
CA ASP A 11 9.54 7.36 8.06
C ASP A 11 9.49 6.07 8.92
N GLY A 12 8.32 5.45 9.10
CA GLY A 12 8.17 4.16 9.76
C GLY A 12 8.15 4.20 11.29
N VAL A 13 7.86 5.35 11.90
CA VAL A 13 7.75 5.50 13.35
C VAL A 13 6.29 5.38 13.81
N VAL A 14 6.05 4.68 14.93
CA VAL A 14 4.71 4.63 15.53
C VAL A 14 4.36 5.99 16.13
N VAL A 15 3.35 6.66 15.57
CA VAL A 15 2.87 7.98 16.04
C VAL A 15 1.77 7.83 17.08
N SER A 16 0.91 6.82 16.94
CA SER A 16 -0.14 6.54 17.92
C SER A 16 -0.57 5.08 17.89
N ARG A 17 -1.27 4.65 18.93
CA ARG A 17 -1.83 3.30 19.05
C ARG A 17 -3.28 3.35 19.48
N VAL A 18 -4.09 2.51 18.86
CA VAL A 18 -5.48 2.29 19.23
C VAL A 18 -5.66 0.82 19.58
N ARG A 19 -6.30 0.53 20.72
CA ARG A 19 -6.56 -0.84 21.14
C ARG A 19 -7.61 -1.45 20.21
N CYS A 20 -7.31 -2.61 19.65
CA CYS A 20 -8.24 -3.40 18.83
C CYS A 20 -8.90 -4.51 19.66
N ASP A 21 -10.17 -4.78 19.42
CA ASP A 21 -10.92 -5.84 20.09
C ASP A 21 -10.73 -7.23 19.45
N LYS A 22 -10.11 -7.30 18.26
CA LYS A 22 -9.80 -8.53 17.53
C LYS A 22 -8.32 -8.64 17.13
N ALA A 23 -7.87 -9.87 16.94
CA ALA A 23 -6.59 -10.17 16.31
C ALA A 23 -6.72 -10.04 14.79
N LEU A 24 -6.16 -8.97 14.23
CA LEU A 24 -6.20 -8.74 12.78
C LEU A 24 -5.01 -9.42 12.10
N HIS A 25 -5.26 -10.05 10.97
CA HIS A 25 -4.25 -10.64 10.09
C HIS A 25 -3.82 -9.69 8.98
N ASN A 26 -4.78 -9.00 8.36
CA ASN A 26 -4.49 -8.12 7.23
C ASN A 26 -5.52 -6.98 7.18
N LEU A 27 -5.12 -5.86 6.57
CA LEU A 27 -5.88 -4.62 6.48
C LEU A 27 -5.82 -4.07 5.06
N ALA A 28 -6.94 -3.59 4.54
CA ALA A 28 -6.97 -2.86 3.27
C ALA A 28 -7.92 -1.66 3.33
N TYR A 29 -7.38 -0.48 3.05
CA TYR A 29 -8.17 0.74 2.91
C TYR A 29 -8.86 0.78 1.53
N ASP A 30 -10.13 1.17 1.51
CA ASP A 30 -10.88 1.40 0.28
C ASP A 30 -11.09 2.90 0.04
N PRO A 31 -10.47 3.49 -1.00
CA PRO A 31 -10.54 4.93 -1.24
C PRO A 31 -11.93 5.38 -1.70
N THR A 32 -12.78 4.46 -2.19
CA THR A 32 -14.09 4.81 -2.77
C THR A 32 -15.15 5.05 -1.71
N ASN A 33 -14.96 4.54 -0.49
CA ASN A 33 -15.89 4.69 0.63
C ASN A 33 -15.23 5.05 1.96
N GLY A 34 -13.89 5.13 2.01
CA GLY A 34 -13.15 5.51 3.21
C GLY A 34 -13.10 4.46 4.31
N LEU A 35 -13.50 3.21 4.03
CA LEU A 35 -13.53 2.14 5.01
C LEU A 35 -12.20 1.37 5.05
N MET A 36 -11.77 1.00 6.26
CA MET A 36 -10.68 0.04 6.46
C MET A 36 -11.27 -1.36 6.62
N TYR A 37 -11.05 -2.22 5.64
CA TYR A 37 -11.41 -3.63 5.70
C TYR A 37 -10.34 -4.45 6.40
N CYS A 38 -10.74 -5.54 7.04
CA CYS A 38 -9.84 -6.40 7.79
C CYS A 38 -10.18 -7.88 7.62
N ILE A 39 -9.13 -8.69 7.64
CA ILE A 39 -9.20 -10.12 7.93
C ILE A 39 -8.80 -10.31 9.39
N TYR A 40 -9.54 -11.10 10.13
CA TYR A 40 -9.27 -11.34 11.55
C TYR A 40 -9.67 -12.75 11.97
N VAL A 41 -9.12 -13.22 13.09
CA VAL A 41 -9.56 -14.47 13.72
C VAL A 41 -10.55 -14.13 14.83
N ASP A 42 -11.71 -14.78 14.79
CA ASP A 42 -12.65 -14.74 15.90
C ASP A 42 -12.24 -15.78 16.98
N ASN A 43 -12.60 -15.54 18.24
CA ASN A 43 -12.32 -16.48 19.33
C ASN A 43 -13.22 -17.72 19.29
N THR A 44 -13.96 -17.96 18.20
CA THR A 44 -14.93 -19.05 18.09
C THR A 44 -14.33 -20.30 17.45
N GLY A 45 -13.08 -20.24 16.99
CA GLY A 45 -12.36 -21.37 16.40
C GLY A 45 -12.82 -21.72 14.98
N ASN A 46 -13.58 -20.83 14.32
CA ASN A 46 -14.25 -21.09 13.04
C ASN A 46 -13.50 -20.53 11.82
N GLY A 47 -12.18 -20.35 11.91
CA GLY A 47 -11.35 -19.84 10.81
C GLY A 47 -11.35 -18.31 10.69
N LEU A 48 -11.09 -17.83 9.47
CA LEU A 48 -10.96 -16.40 9.18
C LEU A 48 -12.33 -15.72 9.05
N SER A 49 -12.42 -14.53 9.63
CA SER A 49 -13.55 -13.62 9.50
C SER A 49 -13.15 -12.36 8.74
N PHE A 50 -14.12 -11.75 8.08
CA PHE A 50 -13.98 -10.54 7.30
C PHE A 50 -14.87 -9.44 7.87
N GLY A 51 -14.37 -8.21 7.88
CA GLY A 51 -15.06 -7.09 8.48
C GLY A 51 -14.46 -5.74 8.10
N THR A 52 -14.94 -4.70 8.77
CA THR A 52 -14.30 -3.38 8.79
C THR A 52 -13.81 -3.05 10.18
N VAL A 53 -12.82 -2.18 10.29
CA VAL A 53 -12.31 -1.70 11.57
C VAL A 53 -12.40 -0.18 11.64
N ASN A 54 -12.95 0.34 12.72
CA ASN A 54 -12.88 1.77 13.03
C ASN A 54 -11.47 2.08 13.57
N LEU A 55 -10.72 2.93 12.87
CA LEU A 55 -9.33 3.23 13.22
C LEU A 55 -9.17 4.11 14.47
N GLU A 56 -10.22 4.83 14.88
CA GLU A 56 -10.21 5.66 16.08
C GLU A 56 -10.51 4.85 17.34
N THR A 57 -11.42 3.88 17.24
CA THR A 57 -11.88 3.08 18.39
C THR A 57 -11.32 1.66 18.43
N GLY A 58 -10.73 1.18 17.32
CA GLY A 58 -10.25 -0.19 17.14
C GLY A 58 -11.37 -1.23 17.16
N THR A 59 -12.63 -0.81 16.95
CA THR A 59 -13.78 -1.72 16.95
C THR A 59 -13.94 -2.37 15.59
N VAL A 60 -13.97 -3.71 15.57
CA VAL A 60 -14.28 -4.48 14.35
C VAL A 60 -15.78 -4.69 14.18
N THR A 61 -16.29 -4.36 13.00
CA THR A 61 -17.64 -4.70 12.54
C THR A 61 -17.59 -5.92 11.64
N PHE A 62 -18.24 -7.00 12.05
CA PHE A 62 -18.32 -8.25 11.27
C PHE A 62 -19.12 -8.06 9.98
N ILE A 63 -18.61 -8.61 8.88
CA ILE A 63 -19.33 -8.72 7.61
C ILE A 63 -19.69 -10.18 7.35
N SER A 64 -18.70 -11.07 7.32
CA SER A 64 -18.92 -12.48 7.04
C SER A 64 -17.77 -13.37 7.52
N ARG A 65 -18.00 -14.69 7.48
CA ARG A 65 -16.93 -15.67 7.52
C ARG A 65 -16.41 -15.91 6.12
N LEU A 66 -15.11 -16.02 5.98
CA LEU A 66 -14.50 -16.30 4.69
C LEU A 66 -14.67 -17.78 4.34
N GLU A 67 -15.08 -18.03 3.11
CA GLU A 67 -15.31 -19.39 2.58
C GLU A 67 -14.01 -20.09 2.15
N SER A 68 -12.91 -19.36 2.11
CA SER A 68 -11.58 -19.87 1.78
C SER A 68 -10.46 -19.17 2.57
N ASP A 69 -9.24 -19.65 2.41
CA ASP A 69 -8.02 -19.18 3.06
C ASP A 69 -7.50 -17.87 2.42
N TYR A 70 -8.32 -16.82 2.45
CA TYR A 70 -7.94 -15.46 2.04
C TYR A 70 -7.22 -14.77 3.19
N TYR A 71 -5.89 -14.82 3.18
CA TYR A 71 -5.05 -14.23 4.24
C TYR A 71 -4.53 -12.82 3.92
N SER A 72 -4.56 -12.43 2.65
CA SER A 72 -4.14 -11.12 2.17
C SER A 72 -5.29 -10.43 1.45
N ILE A 73 -5.46 -9.13 1.66
CA ILE A 73 -6.41 -8.31 0.91
C ILE A 73 -5.73 -7.04 0.43
N ALA A 74 -6.08 -6.60 -0.77
CA ALA A 74 -5.76 -5.25 -1.24
C ALA A 74 -6.95 -4.71 -2.03
N VAL A 75 -7.16 -3.40 -1.97
CA VAL A 75 -8.26 -2.72 -2.70
C VAL A 75 -7.63 -1.76 -3.69
N ASP A 76 -8.01 -1.87 -4.97
CA ASP A 76 -7.51 -0.97 -6.02
C ASP A 76 -8.17 0.42 -5.96
N ASN A 77 -7.78 1.34 -6.85
CA ASN A 77 -8.30 2.70 -6.90
C ASN A 77 -9.79 2.77 -7.25
N ASN A 78 -10.30 1.74 -7.93
CA ASN A 78 -11.71 1.62 -8.29
C ASN A 78 -12.54 0.95 -7.19
N GLY A 79 -11.92 0.61 -6.06
CA GLY A 79 -12.59 -0.06 -4.94
C GLY A 79 -12.74 -1.57 -5.13
N THR A 80 -12.06 -2.19 -6.11
CA THR A 80 -12.09 -3.64 -6.29
C THR A 80 -11.14 -4.30 -5.30
N MET A 81 -11.63 -5.25 -4.52
CA MET A 81 -10.83 -5.99 -3.55
C MET A 81 -10.31 -7.29 -4.17
N TYR A 82 -9.04 -7.58 -3.96
CA TYR A 82 -8.37 -8.78 -4.41
C TYR A 82 -7.77 -9.56 -3.23
N SER A 83 -7.70 -10.88 -3.39
CA SER A 83 -6.98 -11.79 -2.50
C SER A 83 -6.37 -12.93 -3.30
N VAL A 84 -5.21 -13.43 -2.86
CA VAL A 84 -4.65 -14.69 -3.33
C VAL A 84 -4.95 -15.77 -2.29
N GLU A 85 -5.66 -16.81 -2.71
CA GLU A 85 -5.96 -17.94 -1.83
C GLU A 85 -4.68 -18.73 -1.53
N LEU A 86 -4.38 -18.86 -0.23
CA LEU A 86 -3.12 -19.38 0.29
C LEU A 86 -2.69 -20.73 -0.31
N ARG A 87 -3.64 -21.66 -0.47
CA ARG A 87 -3.34 -23.05 -0.84
C ARG A 87 -3.13 -23.23 -2.33
N THR A 88 -3.97 -22.61 -3.15
CA THR A 88 -3.94 -22.81 -4.61
C THR A 88 -3.17 -21.74 -5.36
N GLY A 89 -2.86 -20.61 -4.72
CA GLY A 89 -2.30 -19.44 -5.42
C GLY A 89 -3.30 -18.85 -6.42
N THR A 90 -4.60 -19.04 -6.21
CA THR A 90 -5.63 -18.51 -7.11
C THR A 90 -5.97 -17.07 -6.69
N LEU A 91 -5.94 -16.14 -7.64
CA LEU A 91 -6.41 -14.78 -7.46
C LEU A 91 -7.94 -14.75 -7.51
N TYR A 92 -8.54 -14.09 -6.53
CA TYR A 92 -9.98 -13.84 -6.42
C TYR A 92 -10.26 -12.36 -6.31
N ARG A 93 -11.39 -11.93 -6.88
CA ARG A 93 -12.06 -10.68 -6.51
C ARG A 93 -13.01 -10.95 -5.36
N ILE A 94 -12.88 -10.21 -4.26
CA ILE A 94 -13.71 -10.39 -3.06
C ILE A 94 -14.85 -9.38 -3.07
N ASP A 95 -16.08 -9.85 -2.89
CA ASP A 95 -17.23 -8.97 -2.66
C ASP A 95 -17.15 -8.38 -1.25
N LYS A 96 -17.03 -7.05 -1.16
CA LYS A 96 -16.82 -6.36 0.12
C LYS A 96 -18.04 -6.38 1.06
N GLY A 97 -19.23 -6.68 0.56
CA GLY A 97 -20.46 -6.74 1.36
C GLY A 97 -20.76 -8.13 1.91
N THR A 98 -20.17 -9.18 1.31
CA THR A 98 -20.49 -10.58 1.62
C THR A 98 -19.25 -11.43 1.92
N GLY A 99 -18.04 -10.98 1.55
CA GLY A 99 -16.79 -11.73 1.64
C GLY A 99 -16.66 -12.91 0.67
N VAL A 100 -17.57 -13.06 -0.29
CA VAL A 100 -17.57 -14.13 -1.28
C VAL A 100 -16.54 -13.85 -2.38
N GLY A 101 -15.79 -14.88 -2.77
CA GLY A 101 -14.75 -14.77 -3.79
C GLY A 101 -15.26 -15.11 -5.19
N THR A 102 -14.99 -14.24 -6.17
CA THR A 102 -15.12 -14.56 -7.60
C THR A 102 -13.74 -14.88 -8.17
N ARG A 103 -13.54 -16.11 -8.63
CA ARG A 103 -12.26 -16.56 -9.19
C ARG A 103 -11.87 -15.76 -10.43
N ILE A 104 -10.61 -15.33 -10.50
CA ILE A 104 -9.99 -14.73 -11.69
C ILE A 104 -9.10 -15.78 -12.39
N GLY A 105 -8.04 -16.24 -11.74
CA GLY A 105 -7.04 -17.13 -12.36
C GLY A 105 -5.99 -17.64 -11.37
N SER A 106 -5.12 -18.55 -11.81
CA SER A 106 -3.99 -19.01 -10.99
C SER A 106 -2.77 -18.12 -11.23
N THR A 107 -2.09 -17.72 -10.16
CA THR A 107 -0.83 -16.96 -10.24
C THR A 107 0.39 -17.84 -10.48
N GLY A 108 0.24 -19.16 -10.35
CA GLY A 108 1.37 -20.11 -10.30
C GLY A 108 2.15 -20.08 -8.98
N LEU A 109 1.76 -19.23 -8.03
CA LEU A 109 2.39 -19.08 -6.72
C LEU A 109 1.62 -19.93 -5.68
N ALA A 110 1.70 -21.26 -5.76
CA ALA A 110 0.98 -22.16 -4.84
C ALA A 110 1.84 -22.55 -3.61
N TYR A 111 1.19 -23.05 -2.54
CA TYR A 111 1.80 -23.53 -1.29
C TYR A 111 2.49 -22.46 -0.44
N GLN A 112 1.71 -21.49 0.03
CA GLN A 112 2.27 -20.32 0.72
C GLN A 112 2.10 -20.33 2.24
N ALA A 113 2.96 -19.56 2.91
CA ALA A 113 2.72 -19.05 4.27
C ALA A 113 1.91 -17.74 4.21
N ILE A 114 1.46 -17.26 5.37
CA ILE A 114 0.66 -16.02 5.44
C ILE A 114 1.50 -14.85 4.94
N SER A 115 1.05 -14.21 3.87
CA SER A 115 1.73 -13.06 3.27
C SER A 115 0.78 -11.86 3.11
N SER A 116 1.26 -10.78 2.49
CA SER A 116 0.51 -9.54 2.30
C SER A 116 0.39 -9.14 0.82
N MET A 117 -0.64 -8.35 0.52
CA MET A 117 -0.85 -7.67 -0.75
C MET A 117 -0.90 -6.17 -0.52
N ALA A 118 -0.55 -5.39 -1.54
CA ALA A 118 -0.75 -3.95 -1.54
C ALA A 118 -1.01 -3.48 -2.97
N VAL A 119 -1.72 -2.36 -3.12
CA VAL A 119 -1.85 -1.67 -4.41
C VAL A 119 -1.02 -0.40 -4.34
N ASP A 120 -0.18 -0.19 -5.34
CA ASP A 120 0.37 1.13 -5.62
C ASP A 120 -0.72 1.99 -6.21
N ARG A 121 -1.14 3.02 -5.47
CA ARG A 121 -2.23 3.90 -5.85
C ARG A 121 -1.87 4.85 -6.98
N SER A 122 -0.59 5.12 -7.20
CA SER A 122 -0.16 6.05 -8.25
C SER A 122 -0.34 5.43 -9.64
N THR A 123 -0.08 4.13 -9.76
CA THR A 123 -0.13 3.36 -11.01
C THR A 123 -1.33 2.40 -11.08
N ASN A 124 -2.03 2.20 -9.97
CA ASN A 124 -3.06 1.17 -9.77
C ASN A 124 -2.54 -0.27 -9.93
N THR A 125 -1.27 -0.49 -9.62
CA THR A 125 -0.59 -1.78 -9.76
C THR A 125 -0.73 -2.63 -8.50
N LEU A 126 -1.11 -3.90 -8.66
CA LEU A 126 -1.30 -4.85 -7.56
C LEU A 126 -0.02 -5.64 -7.30
N TYR A 127 0.51 -5.54 -6.08
CA TYR A 127 1.66 -6.30 -5.62
C TYR A 127 1.29 -7.35 -4.59
N PHE A 128 1.99 -8.48 -4.64
CA PHE A 128 1.83 -9.60 -3.73
C PHE A 128 3.19 -10.13 -3.28
N ALA A 129 3.35 -10.30 -1.96
CA ALA A 129 4.48 -11.02 -1.42
C ALA A 129 4.19 -12.52 -1.39
N ASP A 130 5.12 -13.32 -1.88
CA ASP A 130 5.07 -14.77 -1.89
C ASP A 130 6.22 -15.33 -1.06
N ILE A 131 5.88 -16.36 -0.29
CA ILE A 131 6.83 -17.30 0.27
C ILE A 131 6.24 -18.69 0.10
N ARG A 132 6.96 -19.56 -0.60
CA ARG A 132 6.49 -20.92 -0.89
C ARG A 132 7.60 -21.94 -0.76
N ILE A 133 7.20 -23.20 -0.62
CA ILE A 133 8.12 -24.34 -0.61
C ILE A 133 8.05 -25.02 -1.97
N ALA A 134 9.18 -25.08 -2.67
CA ALA A 134 9.29 -25.79 -3.93
C ALA A 134 9.28 -27.32 -3.73
N SER A 135 9.12 -28.07 -4.83
CA SER A 135 9.05 -29.54 -4.80
C SER A 135 10.33 -30.22 -4.28
N ASP A 136 11.46 -29.52 -4.29
CA ASP A 136 12.75 -29.96 -3.76
C ASP A 136 12.99 -29.51 -2.30
N ASN A 137 11.94 -29.02 -1.62
CA ASN A 137 11.95 -28.45 -0.28
C ASN A 137 12.75 -27.14 -0.12
N SER A 138 13.18 -26.49 -1.21
CA SER A 138 13.74 -25.14 -1.14
C SER A 138 12.65 -24.10 -0.83
N VAL A 139 13.03 -23.05 -0.09
CA VAL A 139 12.15 -21.90 0.16
C VAL A 139 12.37 -20.90 -0.96
N LEU A 140 11.29 -20.52 -1.63
CA LEU A 140 11.26 -19.46 -2.63
C LEU A 140 10.54 -18.24 -2.05
N THR A 141 11.08 -17.06 -2.29
CA THR A 141 10.49 -15.78 -1.89
C THR A 141 10.41 -14.84 -3.09
N GLY A 142 9.48 -13.88 -3.04
CA GLY A 142 9.43 -12.81 -4.02
C GLY A 142 8.31 -11.83 -3.77
N VAL A 143 8.48 -10.62 -4.28
CA VAL A 143 7.38 -9.68 -4.49
C VAL A 143 7.06 -9.71 -5.97
N TYR A 144 5.78 -9.88 -6.29
CA TYR A 144 5.28 -10.04 -7.64
C TYR A 144 4.28 -8.94 -7.95
N GLU A 145 4.37 -8.37 -9.14
CA GLU A 145 3.26 -7.67 -9.77
C GLU A 145 2.25 -8.71 -10.26
N ILE A 146 0.96 -8.49 -9.95
CA ILE A 146 -0.13 -9.39 -10.31
C ILE A 146 -1.07 -8.65 -11.26
N ASN A 147 -1.26 -9.20 -12.45
CA ASN A 147 -2.28 -8.71 -13.38
C ASN A 147 -3.69 -9.09 -12.86
N PRO A 148 -4.56 -8.13 -12.53
CA PRO A 148 -5.85 -8.40 -11.90
C PRO A 148 -6.90 -9.01 -12.85
N GLU A 149 -6.66 -9.01 -14.16
CA GLU A 149 -7.59 -9.59 -15.15
C GLU A 149 -7.27 -11.05 -15.47
N THR A 150 -5.98 -11.40 -15.47
CA THR A 150 -5.48 -12.71 -15.92
C THR A 150 -4.84 -13.55 -14.81
N ALA A 151 -4.55 -12.94 -13.67
CA ALA A 151 -3.73 -13.47 -12.58
C ALA A 151 -2.26 -13.75 -12.94
N ALA A 152 -1.76 -13.27 -14.09
CA ALA A 152 -0.34 -13.39 -14.42
C ALA A 152 0.52 -12.70 -13.35
N ALA A 153 1.59 -13.38 -12.91
CA ALA A 153 2.50 -12.90 -11.88
C ALA A 153 3.90 -12.70 -12.45
N GLU A 154 4.46 -11.50 -12.29
CA GLU A 154 5.83 -11.16 -12.69
C GLU A 154 6.64 -10.75 -11.46
N GLN A 155 7.75 -11.41 -11.21
CA GLN A 155 8.59 -11.12 -10.04
C GLN A 155 9.32 -9.79 -10.25
N VAL A 156 9.15 -8.86 -9.30
CA VAL A 156 9.82 -7.55 -9.33
C VAL A 156 10.99 -7.46 -8.36
N PHE A 157 10.96 -8.25 -7.28
CA PHE A 157 11.98 -8.22 -6.23
C PHE A 157 12.02 -9.56 -5.48
N ASP A 158 13.19 -9.91 -4.92
CA ASP A 158 13.33 -11.03 -3.98
C ASP A 158 13.84 -10.51 -2.62
N PRO A 159 12.99 -10.52 -1.57
CA PRO A 159 13.41 -10.10 -0.23
C PRO A 159 14.34 -11.12 0.46
N SER A 160 14.47 -12.34 -0.06
CA SER A 160 15.13 -13.47 0.63
C SER A 160 14.59 -13.70 2.06
N ALA A 161 13.33 -13.31 2.30
CA ALA A 161 12.68 -13.30 3.60
C ALA A 161 11.16 -13.36 3.47
N GLU A 162 10.48 -13.77 4.56
CA GLU A 162 9.02 -13.69 4.66
C GLU A 162 8.56 -12.25 4.84
N VAL A 163 7.62 -11.81 4.01
CA VAL A 163 6.97 -10.50 4.10
C VAL A 163 5.54 -10.69 4.60
N THR A 164 5.34 -10.47 5.91
CA THR A 164 4.06 -10.68 6.59
C THR A 164 3.10 -9.49 6.49
N SER A 165 3.64 -8.30 6.18
CA SER A 165 2.88 -7.07 5.96
C SER A 165 3.58 -6.21 4.92
N MET A 166 2.79 -5.54 4.09
CA MET A 166 3.28 -4.65 3.05
C MET A 166 2.34 -3.45 2.98
N PHE A 167 2.92 -2.27 2.89
CA PHE A 167 2.22 -1.04 2.55
C PHE A 167 3.04 -0.33 1.50
N ILE A 168 2.36 0.36 0.59
CA ILE A 168 3.01 1.20 -0.41
C ILE A 168 2.71 2.62 -0.01
N VAL A 169 3.77 3.38 0.26
CA VAL A 169 3.67 4.84 0.31
C VAL A 169 3.54 5.28 -1.13
N SER A 170 2.30 5.45 -1.58
CA SER A 170 2.04 6.11 -2.83
C SER A 170 2.12 7.60 -2.57
N TYR A 171 3.10 8.22 -3.17
CA TYR A 171 3.00 9.64 -3.40
C TYR A 171 2.20 9.84 -4.69
N PRO A 172 1.22 10.75 -4.72
CA PRO A 172 0.29 10.86 -5.84
C PRO A 172 1.04 11.28 -7.12
N ALA A 173 1.41 10.30 -7.94
CA ALA A 173 1.81 10.60 -9.31
C ALA A 173 0.59 11.14 -10.06
N GLY A 174 0.60 12.42 -10.43
CA GLY A 174 -0.27 12.92 -11.51
C GLY A 174 -1.15 14.14 -11.22
N SER A 175 -1.06 14.77 -10.06
CA SER A 175 -1.22 16.23 -10.04
C SER A 175 0.08 16.77 -9.49
N ALA A 176 1.00 17.09 -10.40
CA ALA A 176 2.14 17.95 -10.14
C ALA A 176 1.62 19.18 -9.37
N GLU A 177 1.64 19.11 -8.03
CA GLU A 177 1.31 20.26 -7.20
C GLU A 177 2.49 21.19 -7.37
N GLN A 178 2.22 22.41 -7.86
CA GLN A 178 3.30 23.36 -8.14
C GLN A 178 4.08 23.57 -6.84
N GLY A 179 5.38 23.23 -6.85
CA GLY A 179 6.26 23.28 -5.69
C GLY A 179 6.50 21.95 -4.97
N ASP A 180 5.79 20.87 -5.30
CA ASP A 180 6.10 19.49 -4.88
C ASP A 180 7.07 18.88 -5.89
N VAL A 181 8.37 18.94 -5.58
CA VAL A 181 9.44 18.55 -6.53
C VAL A 181 10.03 17.19 -6.18
N ASN A 182 9.83 16.68 -4.96
CA ASN A 182 10.16 15.29 -4.62
C ASN A 182 9.02 14.33 -4.98
N GLY A 183 7.86 14.87 -5.36
CA GLY A 183 6.68 14.14 -5.76
C GLY A 183 6.02 13.43 -4.59
N ASP A 184 6.17 13.93 -3.36
CA ASP A 184 5.68 13.32 -2.12
C ASP A 184 4.22 13.70 -1.77
N GLY A 185 3.62 14.56 -2.56
CA GLY A 185 2.27 15.08 -2.39
C GLY A 185 2.13 16.15 -1.30
N ILE A 186 3.23 16.71 -0.78
CA ILE A 186 3.25 17.73 0.27
C ILE A 186 4.28 18.81 -0.06
N VAL A 187 3.84 20.00 -0.48
CA VAL A 187 4.72 21.16 -0.66
C VAL A 187 5.31 21.63 0.67
N ASN A 188 6.59 21.34 0.93
CA ASN A 188 7.25 21.63 2.20
C ASN A 188 8.73 22.10 2.06
N ILE A 189 9.47 22.15 3.18
CA ILE A 189 10.86 22.63 3.18
C ILE A 189 11.83 21.69 2.45
N GLU A 190 11.50 20.39 2.37
CA GLU A 190 12.29 19.40 1.65
C GLU A 190 12.30 19.69 0.14
N ASP A 191 11.17 20.11 -0.43
CA ASP A 191 11.07 20.57 -1.82
C ASP A 191 11.92 21.81 -2.08
N ALA A 192 11.82 22.80 -1.20
CA ALA A 192 12.60 24.03 -1.30
C ALA A 192 14.11 23.72 -1.25
N LEU A 193 14.53 22.74 -0.44
CA LEU A 193 15.93 22.31 -0.35
C LEU A 193 16.39 21.60 -1.63
N LEU A 194 15.55 20.80 -2.28
CA LEU A 194 15.88 20.18 -3.56
C LEU A 194 16.06 21.23 -4.66
N VAL A 195 15.14 22.20 -4.78
CA VAL A 195 15.29 23.30 -5.73
C VAL A 195 16.55 24.14 -5.45
N MET A 196 16.87 24.44 -4.18
CA MET A 196 18.12 25.14 -3.84
C MET A 196 19.36 24.34 -4.25
N ARG A 197 19.39 23.02 -3.97
CA ARG A 197 20.52 22.16 -4.34
C ARG A 197 20.69 22.11 -5.85
N TYR A 198 19.60 21.99 -6.60
CA TYR A 198 19.61 22.02 -8.06
C TYR A 198 20.12 23.37 -8.59
N ALA A 199 19.59 24.48 -8.09
CA ALA A 199 20.02 25.83 -8.49
C ALA A 199 21.50 26.12 -8.14
N MET A 200 22.02 25.47 -7.09
CA MET A 200 23.43 25.50 -6.71
C MET A 200 24.31 24.48 -7.46
N GLN A 201 23.74 23.71 -8.38
CA GLN A 201 24.41 22.66 -9.15
C GLN A 201 25.02 21.56 -8.27
N LEU A 202 24.38 21.26 -7.13
CA LEU A 202 24.77 20.19 -6.22
C LEU A 202 24.10 18.86 -6.56
N ILE A 203 22.97 18.90 -7.28
CA ILE A 203 22.22 17.75 -7.78
C ILE A 203 21.81 18.02 -9.23
N ASP A 204 21.55 16.94 -9.98
CA ASP A 204 21.07 17.02 -11.37
C ASP A 204 19.54 17.05 -11.43
N GLY A 205 19.00 17.42 -12.60
CA GLY A 205 17.56 17.53 -12.85
C GLY A 205 16.78 16.21 -12.79
N ASP A 206 17.47 15.07 -12.68
CA ASP A 206 16.84 13.75 -12.54
C ASP A 206 16.45 13.43 -11.07
N GLU A 207 16.92 14.23 -10.11
CA GLU A 207 16.65 14.04 -8.67
C GLU A 207 15.41 14.80 -8.16
N LEU A 208 14.73 15.56 -9.03
CA LEU A 208 13.54 16.35 -8.72
C LEU A 208 12.65 16.53 -9.95
N ASP A 209 11.37 16.81 -9.76
CA ASP A 209 10.45 17.15 -10.84
C ASP A 209 10.62 18.63 -11.24
N LEU A 210 11.36 18.88 -12.33
CA LEU A 210 11.54 20.23 -12.86
C LEU A 210 10.24 20.86 -13.40
N SER A 211 9.20 20.06 -13.67
CA SER A 211 7.93 20.57 -14.19
C SER A 211 7.06 21.24 -13.13
N THR A 212 7.31 20.95 -11.84
CA THR A 212 6.66 21.59 -10.69
C THR A 212 7.52 22.67 -10.03
N ALA A 213 8.80 22.74 -10.39
CA ALA A 213 9.79 23.55 -9.67
C ALA A 213 9.76 25.05 -10.04
N ASP A 214 9.28 25.44 -11.22
CA ASP A 214 9.11 26.85 -11.60
C ASP A 214 7.86 27.43 -10.93
N MET A 215 8.07 28.17 -9.83
CA MET A 215 7.00 28.68 -8.96
C MET A 215 6.65 30.13 -9.26
N ASN A 216 7.46 30.81 -10.05
CA ASN A 216 7.24 32.20 -10.45
C ASN A 216 6.83 32.33 -11.93
N ASP A 217 6.74 31.21 -12.65
CA ASP A 217 6.39 31.05 -14.05
C ASP A 217 7.32 31.85 -15.00
N ASP A 218 8.61 31.99 -14.66
CA ASP A 218 9.61 32.71 -15.46
C ASP A 218 10.34 31.84 -16.50
N GLY A 219 10.06 30.54 -16.49
CA GLY A 219 10.63 29.53 -17.37
C GLY A 219 12.01 29.03 -16.94
N ARG A 220 12.47 29.35 -15.73
CA ARG A 220 13.72 28.88 -15.13
C ARG A 220 13.45 28.33 -13.74
N VAL A 221 14.31 27.41 -13.32
CA VAL A 221 14.28 26.85 -11.96
C VAL A 221 15.51 27.38 -11.23
N GLU A 222 15.30 28.36 -10.35
CA GLU A 222 16.33 29.11 -9.65
C GLU A 222 16.06 29.18 -8.13
N ILE A 223 16.97 29.78 -7.36
CA ILE A 223 16.80 29.95 -5.89
C ILE A 223 15.51 30.74 -5.56
N VAL A 224 15.05 31.59 -6.49
CA VAL A 224 13.81 32.37 -6.32
C VAL A 224 12.61 31.43 -6.16
N ASP A 225 12.55 30.34 -6.91
CA ASP A 225 11.46 29.37 -6.83
C ASP A 225 11.46 28.66 -5.48
N ALA A 226 12.64 28.25 -4.99
CA ALA A 226 12.78 27.66 -3.66
C ALA A 226 12.26 28.59 -2.55
N LEU A 227 12.41 29.91 -2.69
CA LEU A 227 11.86 30.86 -1.72
C LEU A 227 10.33 30.95 -1.79
N VAL A 228 9.74 30.77 -2.97
CA VAL A 228 8.28 30.71 -3.13
C VAL A 228 7.74 29.43 -2.49
N ILE A 229 8.37 28.28 -2.73
CA ILE A 229 8.05 27.00 -2.07
C ILE A 229 8.11 27.14 -0.55
N LEU A 230 9.22 27.67 -0.02
CA LEU A 230 9.41 27.88 1.43
C LEU A 230 8.31 28.76 2.03
N ARG A 231 7.91 29.81 1.30
CA ARG A 231 6.86 30.72 1.75
C ARG A 231 5.49 30.04 1.77
N SER A 232 5.17 29.25 0.76
CA SER A 232 3.93 28.47 0.68
C SER A 232 3.85 27.44 1.80
N ALA A 233 4.97 26.77 2.10
CA ALA A 233 5.10 25.78 3.18
C ALA A 233 4.88 26.37 4.59
N MET A 234 5.08 27.68 4.78
CA MET A 234 4.88 28.37 6.07
C MET A 234 3.47 28.92 6.27
N THR A 235 2.61 28.86 5.26
CA THR A 235 1.22 29.38 5.30
C THR A 235 0.14 28.33 5.51
N LEU A 236 0.53 27.05 5.65
CA LEU A 236 -0.32 25.92 6.06
C LEU A 236 -0.09 25.57 7.54
#